data_AF-A0A2A5DQS6-F1
#
_entry.id   AF-A0A2A5DQS6-F1
#
_cell.length_a   1.000
_cell.length_b   1.000
_cell.length_c   1.000
_cell.angle_alpha   90.00
_cell.angle_beta   90.00
_cell.angle_gamma   90.00
#
_symmetry.space_group_name_H-M   'P 1'
#
loop_
_entity.id
_entity.type
_entity.pdbx_description
1 polymer ?
#
loop_
_entity_poly.entity_id
_entity_poly.type
_entity_poly.pdbx_seq_one_letter_code
_entity_poly.pdbx_strand_id
1 'polypeptide(L)'
;MTKYLEFASVAEANAFIASINATMGYPKSAEKTDTYTQAVQHPTDGRAVCAVDGDAETHLSSVQLSTLVDRAAIEEFFPTEGV
;
A
#
# COMPACT_ATOMS: atom_id res chain seq x y z
N MET A 1 -13.35 1.99 -2.19
CA MET A 1 -12.40 1.98 -3.32
C MET A 1 -11.01 1.90 -2.71
N THR A 2 -10.19 0.94 -3.13
CA THR A 2 -8.83 0.77 -2.58
C THR A 2 -7.91 1.81 -3.20
N LYS A 3 -7.20 2.57 -2.36
CA LYS A 3 -6.20 3.56 -2.78
C LYS A 3 -4.80 3.01 -2.53
N TYR A 4 -3.78 3.65 -3.09
CA TYR A 4 -2.41 3.19 -2.99
C TYR A 4 -1.45 4.35 -2.74
N LEU A 5 -0.33 4.04 -2.10
CA LEU A 5 0.81 4.95 -1.90
C LEU A 5 2.03 4.39 -2.61
N GLU A 6 2.70 5.24 -3.37
CA GLU A 6 3.99 4.94 -4.00
C GLU A 6 5.16 5.28 -3.07
N PHE A 7 6.20 4.47 -3.12
CA PHE A 7 7.44 4.59 -2.38
C PHE A 7 8.63 4.41 -3.32
N ALA A 8 9.76 5.04 -2.99
CA ALA A 8 10.96 4.92 -3.82
C ALA A 8 11.58 3.52 -3.77
N SER A 9 11.25 2.73 -2.73
CA SER A 9 11.72 1.35 -2.59
C SER A 9 10.76 0.48 -1.78
N VAL A 10 10.93 -0.84 -1.93
CA VAL A 10 10.26 -1.85 -1.09
C VAL A 10 10.57 -1.67 0.39
N ALA A 11 11.79 -1.25 0.72
CA ALA A 11 12.20 -1.03 2.11
C ALA A 11 11.41 0.12 2.75
N GLU A 12 11.21 1.23 2.02
CA GLU A 12 10.39 2.35 2.48
C GLU A 12 8.92 1.97 2.63
N ALA A 13 8.37 1.27 1.65
CA ALA A 13 6.99 0.78 1.72
C ALA A 13 6.80 -0.14 2.94
N ASN A 14 7.72 -1.07 3.18
CA ASN A 14 7.67 -1.97 4.34
C ASN A 14 7.83 -1.24 5.68
N ALA A 15 8.66 -0.20 5.74
CA ALA A 15 8.81 0.63 6.94
C ALA A 15 7.51 1.38 7.26
N PHE A 16 6.84 1.91 6.23
CA PHE A 16 5.54 2.55 6.37
C PHE A 16 4.45 1.55 6.80
N ILE A 17 4.39 0.38 6.17
CA ILE A 17 3.51 -0.72 6.58
C ILE A 17 3.69 -1.05 8.06
N ALA A 18 4.93 -1.20 8.51
CA ALA A 18 5.24 -1.52 9.90
C ALA A 18 4.77 -0.42 10.88
N SER A 19 4.91 0.85 10.50
CA SER A 19 4.48 1.98 11.35
C SER A 19 2.95 2.09 11.44
N ILE A 20 2.25 1.85 10.34
CA ILE A 20 0.79 1.77 10.32
C ILE A 20 0.29 0.57 11.13
N ASN A 21 0.90 -0.59 10.95
CA ASN A 21 0.56 -1.79 11.71
C ASN A 21 0.74 -1.59 13.22
N ALA A 22 1.83 -0.93 13.64
CA ALA A 22 2.07 -0.60 15.04
C ALA A 22 1.03 0.39 15.60
N THR A 23 0.62 1.37 14.78
CA THR A 23 -0.36 2.40 15.16
C THR A 23 -1.77 1.83 15.27
N MET A 24 -2.15 0.96 14.34
CA MET A 24 -3.48 0.36 14.25
C MET A 24 -3.63 -0.91 15.09
N GLY A 25 -2.53 -1.48 15.59
CA GLY A 25 -2.51 -2.72 16.37
C GLY A 25 -2.74 -3.98 15.54
N TYR A 26 -2.15 -4.08 14.36
CA TYR A 26 -2.26 -5.27 13.51
C TYR A 26 -1.47 -6.47 14.07
N PRO A 27 -1.94 -7.71 13.83
CA PRO A 27 -3.09 -8.05 12.97
C PRO A 27 -4.45 -7.86 13.65
N LYS A 28 -5.38 -7.13 13.01
CA LYS A 28 -6.76 -6.93 13.50
C LYS A 28 -7.66 -8.18 13.40
N SER A 29 -7.25 -9.22 12.67
CA SER A 29 -7.87 -10.56 12.64
C SER A 29 -6.97 -11.56 11.92
N ALA A 30 -7.01 -12.84 12.32
CA ALA A 30 -6.32 -13.95 11.62
C ALA A 30 -6.93 -14.28 10.25
N GLU A 31 -8.18 -13.84 10.01
CA GLU A 31 -8.96 -14.07 8.80
C GLU A 31 -9.17 -12.81 7.97
N LYS A 32 -8.85 -11.63 8.51
CA LYS A 32 -8.75 -10.43 7.67
C LYS A 32 -7.49 -10.56 6.83
N THR A 33 -7.66 -11.24 5.71
CA THR A 33 -6.91 -11.09 4.47
C THR A 33 -7.12 -9.69 3.90
N ASP A 34 -6.95 -8.63 4.71
CA ASP A 34 -6.75 -7.28 4.21
C ASP A 34 -5.52 -7.40 3.33
N THR A 35 -5.71 -7.56 2.02
CA THR A 35 -4.69 -7.97 1.04
C THR A 35 -3.62 -6.87 0.84
N TYR A 36 -3.54 -5.91 1.77
CA TYR A 36 -3.28 -4.51 1.50
C TYR A 36 -2.42 -3.86 2.59
N THR A 37 -1.39 -4.59 3.00
CA THR A 37 -0.23 -4.06 3.73
C THR A 37 1.07 -4.71 3.23
N GLN A 38 1.08 -5.28 2.02
CA GLN A 38 2.31 -5.82 1.43
C GLN A 38 2.80 -4.87 0.34
N ALA A 39 4.07 -4.51 0.41
CA ALA A 39 4.72 -3.72 -0.62
C ALA A 39 4.79 -4.56 -1.91
N VAL A 40 4.23 -4.03 -2.99
CA VAL A 40 4.35 -4.60 -4.33
C VAL A 40 5.44 -3.83 -5.05
N GLN A 41 6.51 -4.52 -5.40
CA GLN A 41 7.63 -3.92 -6.13
C GLN A 41 7.29 -3.76 -7.61
N HIS A 42 7.66 -2.62 -8.18
CA HIS A 42 7.63 -2.42 -9.61
C HIS A 42 8.60 -3.40 -10.30
N PRO A 43 8.22 -4.05 -11.41
CA PRO A 43 9.03 -5.08 -12.04
C PRO A 43 10.40 -4.60 -12.56
N THR A 44 10.58 -3.31 -12.81
CA THR A 44 11.75 -2.81 -13.58
C THR A 44 12.53 -1.65 -12.94
N ASP A 45 11.98 -0.93 -11.97
CA ASP A 45 12.60 0.32 -11.46
C ASP A 45 12.83 0.35 -9.94
N GLY A 46 12.40 -0.70 -9.24
CA GLY A 46 12.61 -0.85 -7.80
C GLY A 46 11.68 -0.03 -6.91
N ARG A 47 10.81 0.82 -7.47
CA ARG A 47 9.73 1.49 -6.72
C ARG A 47 8.80 0.44 -6.10
N ALA A 48 8.00 0.86 -5.13
CA ALA A 48 6.99 -0.01 -4.55
C ALA A 48 5.68 0.73 -4.31
N VAL A 49 4.58 -0.01 -4.34
CA VAL A 49 3.28 0.47 -3.90
C VAL A 49 2.80 -0.32 -2.71
N CYS A 50 2.14 0.35 -1.76
CA CYS A 50 1.27 -0.33 -0.81
C CYS A 50 -0.16 0.14 -1.02
N ALA A 51 -1.09 -0.76 -0.83
CA ALA A 51 -2.48 -0.36 -0.75
C ALA A 51 -2.79 0.24 0.62
N VAL A 52 -3.79 1.10 0.63
CA VAL A 52 -4.32 1.78 1.80
C VAL A 52 -5.81 1.51 1.80
N ASP A 53 -6.28 0.82 2.84
CA ASP A 53 -7.71 0.65 3.08
C ASP A 53 -8.30 1.89 3.77
N GLY A 54 -9.62 1.95 3.89
CA GLY A 54 -10.30 3.09 4.49
C GLY A 54 -10.00 3.30 5.98
N ASP A 55 -9.49 2.29 6.68
CA ASP A 55 -9.14 2.37 8.11
C ASP A 55 -7.73 2.97 8.26
N ALA A 56 -6.76 2.47 7.48
CA ALA A 56 -5.42 3.03 7.33
C ALA A 56 -5.45 4.47 6.81
N GLU A 57 -6.39 4.80 5.90
CA GLU A 57 -6.58 6.16 5.38
C GLU A 57 -6.80 7.17 6.52
N THR A 58 -7.51 6.80 7.59
CA THR A 58 -7.77 7.71 8.73
C THR A 58 -6.54 8.01 9.58
N HIS A 59 -5.48 7.21 9.44
CA HIS A 59 -4.22 7.35 10.17
C HIS A 59 -3.10 7.98 9.33
N LEU A 60 -3.39 8.34 8.08
CA LEU A 60 -2.42 9.00 7.20
C LEU A 60 -2.26 10.49 7.53
N SER A 61 -1.04 10.99 7.35
CA SER A 61 -0.79 12.42 7.34
C SER A 61 -1.44 13.09 6.13
N SER A 62 -1.70 14.40 6.21
CA SER A 62 -2.27 15.16 5.09
C SER A 62 -1.42 15.08 3.81
N VAL A 63 -0.11 14.93 3.94
CA VAL A 63 0.81 14.73 2.81
C VAL A 63 0.53 13.38 2.14
N GLN A 64 0.47 12.31 2.91
CA GLN A 64 0.19 10.96 2.40
C GLN A 64 -1.20 10.87 1.77
N LEU A 65 -2.21 11.51 2.37
CA LEU A 65 -3.56 11.58 1.80
C LEU A 65 -3.56 12.25 0.41
N SER A 66 -2.76 13.29 0.22
CA SER A 66 -2.67 14.01 -1.05
C SER A 66 -1.92 13.24 -2.15
N THR A 67 -1.12 12.25 -1.77
CA THR A 67 -0.35 11.39 -2.69
C THR A 67 -1.02 10.05 -2.93
N LEU A 68 -2.24 9.83 -2.42
CA LEU A 68 -2.98 8.62 -2.69
C LEU A 68 -3.37 8.56 -4.16
N VAL A 69 -3.06 7.43 -4.78
CA VAL A 69 -3.38 7.16 -6.18
C VAL A 69 -4.34 5.99 -6.30
N ASP A 70 -5.17 6.03 -7.35
CA ASP A 70 -6.08 4.93 -7.65
C ASP A 70 -5.35 3.80 -8.39
N ARG A 71 -5.95 2.62 -8.39
CA ARG A 71 -5.44 1.44 -9.09
C ARG A 71 -5.02 1.72 -10.55
N ALA A 72 -5.79 2.54 -11.27
CA ALA A 72 -5.52 2.86 -12.68
C ALA A 72 -4.20 3.63 -12.88
N ALA A 73 -3.72 4.37 -11.87
CA ALA A 73 -2.47 5.12 -11.95
C ALA A 73 -1.22 4.24 -11.75
N ILE A 74 -1.39 3.05 -11.16
CA ILE A 74 -0.31 2.12 -10.81
C ILE A 74 -0.48 0.76 -11.47
N GLU A 75 -1.23 0.69 -12.57
CA GLU A 75 -1.50 -0.56 -13.28
C GLU A 75 -0.18 -1.27 -13.69
N GLU A 76 0.87 -0.51 -13.95
CA GLU A 76 2.22 -1.00 -14.24
C GLU A 76 2.83 -1.88 -13.12
N PHE A 77 2.44 -1.66 -11.85
CA PHE A 77 2.89 -2.47 -10.72
C PHE A 77 2.20 -3.84 -10.65
N PHE A 78 1.09 -4.00 -11.36
CA PHE A 78 0.29 -5.20 -11.33
C PHE A 78 0.03 -5.63 -12.75
N PRO A 79 1.01 -6.28 -13.40
CA PRO A 79 0.79 -6.87 -14.70
C PRO A 79 -0.49 -7.71 -14.59
N THR A 80 -1.51 -7.31 -15.35
CA THR A 80 -2.78 -8.03 -15.44
C THR A 80 -2.44 -9.50 -15.58
N GLU A 81 -2.96 -10.34 -14.67
CA GLU A 81 -2.92 -11.78 -14.87
C GLU A 81 -3.44 -12.01 -16.28
N GLY A 82 -2.55 -12.54 -17.13
CA GLY A 82 -2.87 -12.81 -18.52
C GLY A 82 -4.13 -13.65 -18.57
N VAL A 83 -5.06 -13.21 -19.41
CA VAL A 83 -6.22 -14.00 -19.84
C VAL A 83 -5.77 -15.36 -20.39
#